data_AF-A0A9D4Y385-F1
#
_entry.id   AF-A0A9D4Y385-F1
#
_cell.length_a   1.000
_cell.length_b   1.000
_cell.length_c   1.000
_cell.angle_alpha   90.00
_cell.angle_beta   90.00
_cell.angle_gamma   90.00
#
_symmetry.space_group_name_H-M   'P 1'
#
loop_
_entity.id
_entity.type
_entity.pdbx_description
1 polymer ?
#
loop_
_entity_poly.entity_id
_entity_poly.type
_entity_poly.pdbx_seq_one_letter_code
_entity_poly.pdbx_strand_id
1 'polypeptide(L)'
;MEACKGFLGPYEDWPSSANVKGSLTARPTCRVGMKVGLSDPTVPSGRVVTQRIKVTLGITDQSSPRDHIYEKVWCLDVGSSPPEVVVGSKAATAVFLIYLIGQGSFSDGMPLGISGTFNFMIVFQAEDNILMHPFHTLGVTGVFGGSLFSVMHGSLVTSSLIRETTENESANEGYRFGQEEETYNIVATHGYFGRLIFQYASFNNFRSLHFFLPAWPVVGIWFTALGINIMAFNLNVFNFNQSVIDSQGRVINTWADIINRANSMEVMHERNAHNFPRDLVAVEAPSING
;
A
#
# COMPACT_ATOMS: atom_id res chain seq x y z
N MET A 1 -4.60 -60.43 -18.12
CA MET A 1 -3.67 -61.56 -18.34
C MET A 1 -2.30 -60.92 -18.51
N GLU A 2 -1.28 -61.13 -17.70
CA GLU A 2 -0.94 -62.21 -16.76
C GLU A 2 -0.09 -61.64 -15.62
N ALA A 3 -0.08 -62.37 -14.50
CA ALA A 3 0.61 -62.08 -13.25
C ALA A 3 1.77 -63.06 -13.00
N CYS A 4 2.68 -62.70 -12.08
CA CYS A 4 3.44 -63.64 -11.24
C CYS A 4 3.74 -62.92 -9.90
N LYS A 5 2.97 -63.14 -8.82
CA LYS A 5 3.18 -64.07 -7.66
C LYS A 5 4.56 -63.91 -7.00
N GLY A 6 4.70 -63.33 -5.79
CA GLY A 6 4.51 -63.94 -4.43
C GLY A 6 5.92 -64.22 -3.80
N PHE A 7 6.26 -64.18 -2.50
CA PHE A 7 5.55 -64.34 -1.22
C PHE A 7 6.55 -64.07 -0.04
N LEU A 8 6.02 -63.76 1.17
CA LEU A 8 6.59 -63.89 2.56
C LEU A 8 7.45 -62.78 3.22
N GLY A 9 6.97 -62.30 4.39
CA GLY A 9 7.76 -61.68 5.46
C GLY A 9 8.11 -62.69 6.58
N PRO A 10 8.94 -62.30 7.59
CA PRO A 10 8.39 -61.97 8.92
C PRO A 10 9.12 -60.86 9.73
N TYR A 11 8.33 -60.21 10.60
CA TYR A 11 8.52 -59.74 11.99
C TYR A 11 9.81 -59.02 12.51
N GLU A 12 9.55 -57.89 13.20
CA GLU A 12 10.34 -57.12 14.22
C GLU A 12 11.58 -56.31 13.81
N ASP A 13 11.52 -54.96 13.83
CA ASP A 13 11.90 -54.09 14.98
C ASP A 13 11.99 -52.59 14.56
N TRP A 14 11.66 -51.67 15.48
CA TRP A 14 11.56 -50.22 15.28
C TRP A 14 12.93 -49.52 15.03
N PRO A 15 13.00 -48.42 14.26
CA PRO A 15 13.91 -47.35 14.66
C PRO A 15 13.33 -45.92 14.62
N SER A 16 13.80 -45.16 15.62
CA SER A 16 13.57 -43.75 15.94
C SER A 16 13.76 -42.76 14.79
N SER A 17 13.03 -41.65 14.91
CA SER A 17 13.10 -40.45 14.07
C SER A 17 14.53 -39.94 13.88
N ALA A 18 14.95 -39.79 12.62
CA ALA A 18 16.20 -39.13 12.26
C ALA A 18 16.06 -37.60 12.35
N ASN A 19 16.89 -37.00 13.18
CA ASN A 19 17.17 -35.57 13.23
C ASN A 19 18.16 -35.23 12.11
N VAL A 20 17.79 -34.39 11.14
CA VAL A 20 18.73 -33.87 10.11
C VAL A 20 18.79 -32.36 10.18
N LYS A 21 19.98 -31.88 10.52
CA LYS A 21 20.41 -30.49 10.62
C LYS A 21 20.76 -29.97 9.22
N GLY A 22 19.94 -29.06 8.68
CA GLY A 22 20.21 -28.38 7.41
C GLY A 22 21.24 -27.25 7.57
N SER A 23 22.35 -27.35 6.85
CA SER A 23 23.44 -26.37 6.79
C SER A 23 23.24 -25.42 5.58
N LEU A 24 23.24 -24.11 5.82
CA LEU A 24 23.18 -23.07 4.77
C LEU A 24 24.57 -22.85 4.17
N THR A 25 24.71 -23.09 2.86
CA THR A 25 25.96 -22.85 2.12
C THR A 25 25.90 -21.48 1.43
N ALA A 26 26.73 -20.53 1.87
CA ALA A 26 26.95 -19.25 1.20
C ALA A 26 28.13 -19.38 0.21
N ARG A 27 27.98 -18.85 -1.02
CA ARG A 27 29.06 -18.78 -2.02
C ARG A 27 29.65 -17.37 -2.08
N PRO A 28 30.97 -17.18 -1.85
CA PRO A 28 31.69 -15.95 -2.15
C PRO A 28 32.28 -15.99 -3.58
N THR A 29 32.19 -14.88 -4.31
CA THR A 29 32.93 -14.68 -5.57
C THR A 29 34.19 -13.85 -5.32
N CYS A 30 35.29 -14.33 -5.89
CA CYS A 30 36.67 -13.87 -5.69
C CYS A 30 36.94 -12.47 -6.30
N ARG A 31 37.70 -11.64 -5.59
CA ARG A 31 38.24 -10.35 -6.06
C ARG A 31 39.75 -10.50 -6.31
N VAL A 32 40.18 -10.22 -7.55
CA VAL A 32 41.59 -10.14 -7.96
C VAL A 32 42.23 -8.87 -7.38
N GLY A 33 43.42 -9.03 -6.79
CA GLY A 33 44.13 -7.96 -6.08
C GLY A 33 44.89 -7.01 -7.01
N MET A 34 44.99 -5.73 -6.59
CA MET A 34 46.10 -4.88 -7.01
C MET A 34 46.44 -3.82 -5.95
N LYS A 35 47.65 -3.97 -5.40
CA LYS A 35 48.65 -3.00 -4.92
C LYS A 35 48.21 -1.73 -4.16
N VAL A 36 48.68 -1.68 -2.91
CA VAL A 36 48.71 -0.55 -1.98
C VAL A 36 49.62 0.58 -2.49
N GLY A 37 49.15 1.81 -2.40
CA GLY A 37 49.93 3.05 -2.52
C GLY A 37 49.21 4.17 -1.76
N LEU A 38 49.83 4.61 -0.67
CA LEU A 38 49.40 5.62 0.29
C LEU A 38 49.72 7.04 -0.25
N SER A 39 48.78 7.98 -0.27
CA SER A 39 48.99 9.45 -0.13
C SER A 39 47.63 10.22 -0.05
N ASP A 40 47.63 11.27 0.77
CA ASP A 40 46.54 12.12 1.30
C ASP A 40 45.65 12.92 0.30
N PRO A 41 44.53 13.54 0.77
CA PRO A 41 43.44 14.04 -0.06
C PRO A 41 43.71 15.44 -0.61
N THR A 42 43.25 15.70 -1.84
CA THR A 42 43.10 17.07 -2.36
C THR A 42 41.68 17.25 -2.86
N VAL A 43 40.94 18.14 -2.20
CA VAL A 43 39.69 18.72 -2.69
C VAL A 43 40.04 19.73 -3.80
N PRO A 44 39.35 19.70 -4.94
CA PRO A 44 38.66 20.91 -5.34
C PRO A 44 37.25 20.65 -5.94
N SER A 45 36.27 21.31 -5.33
CA SER A 45 35.27 22.16 -5.99
C SER A 45 34.39 21.57 -7.11
N GLY A 46 33.18 21.16 -6.72
CA GLY A 46 31.91 21.73 -7.21
C GLY A 46 31.52 21.61 -8.69
N ARG A 47 30.50 20.78 -8.97
CA ARG A 47 29.29 21.15 -9.75
C ARG A 47 28.23 20.04 -9.62
N VAL A 48 27.29 20.20 -8.69
CA VAL A 48 26.09 19.35 -8.65
C VAL A 48 25.09 19.96 -9.64
N VAL A 49 24.88 19.28 -10.77
CA VAL A 49 23.80 19.62 -11.71
C VAL A 49 22.54 18.92 -11.20
N THR A 50 21.68 19.67 -10.51
CA THR A 50 20.36 19.20 -10.10
C THR A 50 19.47 19.12 -11.34
N GLN A 51 19.17 17.91 -11.81
CA GLN A 51 18.16 17.71 -12.86
C GLN A 51 16.78 18.02 -12.30
N ARG A 52 16.15 19.07 -12.84
CA ARG A 52 14.84 19.56 -12.41
C ARG A 52 13.84 19.20 -13.52
N ILE A 53 13.03 18.18 -13.30
CA ILE A 53 11.93 17.82 -14.22
C ILE A 53 10.88 18.94 -14.12
N LYS A 54 10.70 19.69 -15.21
CA LYS A 54 9.72 20.78 -15.33
C LYS A 54 8.65 20.35 -16.33
N VAL A 55 7.50 19.93 -15.84
CA VAL A 55 6.29 19.77 -16.67
C VAL A 55 5.60 21.14 -16.69
N THR A 56 5.49 21.74 -17.87
CA THR A 56 4.87 23.06 -18.05
C THR A 56 3.45 22.88 -18.57
N LEU A 57 2.45 23.28 -17.76
CA LEU A 57 1.06 23.44 -18.20
C LEU A 57 0.90 24.89 -18.67
N GLY A 58 0.66 25.09 -19.97
CA GLY A 58 0.52 26.43 -20.55
C GLY A 58 -0.84 27.05 -20.24
N ILE A 59 -0.84 28.31 -19.76
CA ILE A 59 -1.97 29.25 -19.88
C ILE A 59 -1.40 30.67 -20.04
N THR A 60 -1.91 31.39 -21.04
CA THR A 60 -1.49 32.69 -21.57
C THR A 60 -1.95 33.90 -20.72
N ASP A 61 -1.14 34.96 -20.74
CA ASP A 61 -1.40 36.40 -20.52
C ASP A 61 -2.29 36.90 -19.37
N GLN A 62 -1.68 37.62 -18.42
CA GLN A 62 -2.16 38.95 -18.02
C GLN A 62 -1.04 39.82 -17.41
N SER A 63 -1.11 41.12 -17.69
CA SER A 63 -0.12 42.20 -17.57
C SER A 63 0.33 42.65 -16.16
N SER A 64 1.57 43.17 -16.10
CA SER A 64 2.32 43.91 -15.03
C SER A 64 1.56 45.03 -14.27
N PRO A 65 2.03 45.63 -13.12
CA PRO A 65 3.43 46.04 -12.85
C PRO A 65 3.98 45.98 -11.38
N ARG A 66 5.30 46.27 -11.30
CA ARG A 66 6.21 46.52 -10.15
C ARG A 66 5.62 47.22 -8.89
N ASP A 67 6.05 46.80 -7.68
CA ASP A 67 7.03 47.51 -6.82
C ASP A 67 7.27 46.87 -5.43
N HIS A 68 8.55 46.92 -5.00
CA HIS A 68 9.16 46.94 -3.67
C HIS A 68 8.66 46.13 -2.44
N ILE A 69 9.58 45.27 -1.96
CA ILE A 69 10.02 45.01 -0.57
C ILE A 69 8.97 44.45 0.41
N TYR A 70 9.12 43.17 0.75
CA TYR A 70 9.31 42.65 2.11
C TYR A 70 9.87 41.23 2.01
N GLU A 71 11.04 40.97 2.62
CA GLU A 71 11.55 39.61 2.83
C GLU A 71 10.51 38.80 3.61
N LYS A 72 9.86 37.86 2.93
CA LYS A 72 9.25 36.69 3.55
C LYS A 72 9.90 35.47 2.94
N VAL A 73 10.69 34.78 3.76
CA VAL A 73 11.12 33.41 3.55
C VAL A 73 9.86 32.54 3.56
N TRP A 74 9.22 32.38 2.41
CA TRP A 74 8.25 31.33 2.11
C TRP A 74 8.17 31.10 0.60
N CYS A 75 8.05 29.81 0.27
CA CYS A 75 7.56 29.23 -0.97
C CYS A 75 8.59 29.03 -2.12
N LEU A 76 9.08 27.79 -2.19
CA LEU A 76 9.10 27.05 -3.45
C LEU A 76 7.64 26.95 -3.96
N ASP A 77 7.10 28.07 -4.46
CA ASP A 77 5.81 28.10 -5.14
C ASP A 77 6.04 27.69 -6.60
N VAL A 78 6.25 26.39 -6.81
CA VAL A 78 5.83 25.78 -8.06
C VAL A 78 4.35 25.54 -7.86
N GLY A 79 3.52 26.49 -8.32
CA GLY A 79 2.10 26.59 -7.99
C GLY A 79 1.39 25.25 -7.94
N SER A 80 0.70 25.01 -6.82
CA SER A 80 0.02 23.79 -6.36
C SER A 80 0.90 22.75 -5.66
N SER A 81 0.57 22.47 -4.40
CA SER A 81 1.08 21.28 -3.70
C SER A 81 0.71 20.04 -4.53
N PRO A 82 1.67 19.14 -4.85
CA PRO A 82 1.34 17.93 -5.58
C PRO A 82 0.33 17.12 -4.75
N PRO A 83 -0.64 16.45 -5.39
CA PRO A 83 -1.68 15.68 -4.70
C PRO A 83 -1.08 14.66 -3.70
N GLU A 84 0.14 14.16 -3.97
CA GLU A 84 0.91 13.29 -3.09
C GLU A 84 1.10 13.84 -1.66
N VAL A 85 1.36 15.15 -1.50
CA VAL A 85 1.55 15.80 -0.19
C VAL A 85 0.24 15.87 0.59
N VAL A 86 -0.88 16.10 -0.11
CA VAL A 86 -2.21 16.14 0.51
C VAL A 86 -2.66 14.73 0.94
N VAL A 87 -2.18 13.68 0.27
CA VAL A 87 -2.61 12.29 0.49
C VAL A 87 -1.94 11.64 1.69
N GLY A 88 -0.61 11.78 1.81
CA GLY A 88 0.13 11.24 2.96
C GLY A 88 -0.31 11.88 4.28
N SER A 89 -0.73 13.15 4.25
CA SER A 89 -1.14 13.89 5.45
C SER A 89 -2.35 13.26 6.16
N LYS A 90 -3.37 12.79 5.44
CA LYS A 90 -4.63 12.33 6.06
C LYS A 90 -4.51 10.98 6.76
N ALA A 91 -3.84 10.00 6.16
CA ALA A 91 -3.66 8.69 6.77
C ALA A 91 -2.77 8.77 8.03
N ALA A 92 -1.69 9.56 7.96
CA ALA A 92 -0.83 9.80 9.11
C ALA A 92 -1.58 10.52 10.24
N THR A 93 -2.36 11.56 9.93
CA THR A 93 -3.19 12.25 10.93
C THR A 93 -4.25 11.33 11.55
N ALA A 94 -4.84 10.41 10.78
CA ALA A 94 -5.81 9.46 11.32
C ALA A 94 -5.20 8.56 12.40
N VAL A 95 -4.05 7.94 12.11
CA VAL A 95 -3.42 6.95 13.00
C VAL A 95 -2.63 7.59 14.13
N PHE A 96 -1.87 8.66 13.86
CA PHE A 96 -0.96 9.28 14.84
C PHE A 96 -1.57 10.45 15.60
N LEU A 97 -2.83 10.80 15.36
CA LEU A 97 -3.49 11.88 16.09
C LEU A 97 -4.94 11.54 16.43
N ILE A 98 -5.79 11.31 15.43
CA ILE A 98 -7.23 11.19 15.67
C ILE A 98 -7.56 9.92 16.45
N TYR A 99 -6.94 8.79 16.10
CA TYR A 99 -7.13 7.54 16.83
C TYR A 99 -6.73 7.65 18.31
N LEU A 100 -5.61 8.31 18.59
CA LEU A 100 -5.11 8.54 19.95
C LEU A 100 -6.07 9.40 20.77
N ILE A 101 -6.65 10.41 20.14
CA ILE A 101 -7.64 11.30 20.78
C ILE A 101 -8.92 10.53 21.07
N GLY A 102 -9.37 9.67 20.15
CA GLY A 102 -10.57 8.86 20.30
C GLY A 102 -10.46 7.83 21.43
N GLN A 103 -9.32 7.13 21.51
CA GLN A 103 -9.02 6.16 22.57
C GLN A 103 -8.53 6.82 23.87
N GLY A 104 -8.18 8.11 23.85
CA GLY A 104 -7.76 8.84 25.05
C GLY A 104 -6.35 8.49 25.55
N SER A 105 -5.55 7.76 24.78
CA SER A 105 -4.15 7.44 25.11
C SER A 105 -3.22 7.43 23.89
N PHE A 106 -1.97 7.83 24.12
CA PHE A 106 -0.89 7.67 23.13
C PHE A 106 -0.32 6.24 23.11
N SER A 107 -0.59 5.42 24.12
CA SER A 107 -0.17 3.99 24.16
C SER A 107 -0.81 3.17 23.06
N ASP A 108 -2.02 3.55 22.67
CA ASP A 108 -2.87 2.80 21.73
C ASP A 108 -2.53 3.20 20.29
N GLY A 109 -1.62 4.16 20.13
CA GLY A 109 -1.11 4.60 18.86
C GLY A 109 -0.21 3.60 18.17
N MET A 110 -0.16 3.72 16.84
CA MET A 110 0.76 2.94 16.02
C MET A 110 2.22 3.17 16.46
N PRO A 111 2.95 2.14 16.90
CA PRO A 111 4.35 2.29 17.26
C PRO A 111 5.23 2.51 16.01
N LEU A 112 6.32 3.26 16.17
CA LEU A 112 7.28 3.52 15.09
C LEU A 112 8.23 2.33 14.90
N GLY A 113 7.75 1.27 14.26
CA GLY A 113 8.56 0.11 13.91
C GLY A 113 7.74 -1.00 13.26
N ILE A 114 8.37 -1.85 12.44
CA ILE A 114 7.68 -2.87 11.64
C ILE A 114 6.84 -3.82 12.51
N SER A 115 7.43 -4.37 13.57
CA SER A 115 6.73 -5.26 14.51
C SER A 115 5.61 -4.54 15.26
N GLY A 116 5.81 -3.25 15.56
CA GLY A 116 4.80 -2.41 16.20
C GLY A 116 3.60 -2.14 15.30
N THR A 117 3.83 -1.88 14.01
CA THR A 117 2.78 -1.78 13.00
C THR A 117 1.93 -3.04 12.94
N PHE A 118 2.55 -4.23 12.90
CA PHE A 118 1.80 -5.48 12.90
C PHE A 118 1.00 -5.67 14.18
N ASN A 119 1.57 -5.34 15.34
CA ASN A 119 0.85 -5.39 16.61
C ASN A 119 -0.39 -4.49 16.58
N PHE A 120 -0.22 -3.23 16.18
CA PHE A 120 -1.33 -2.27 16.02
C PHE A 120 -2.41 -2.83 15.10
N MET A 121 -2.06 -3.35 13.92
CA MET A 121 -3.04 -3.91 12.98
C MET A 121 -3.82 -5.10 13.53
N ILE A 122 -3.18 -5.95 14.35
CA ILE A 122 -3.81 -7.13 14.95
C ILE A 122 -4.77 -6.72 16.07
N VAL A 123 -4.34 -5.82 16.95
CA VAL A 123 -5.17 -5.29 18.04
C VAL A 123 -6.37 -4.54 17.47
N PHE A 124 -6.14 -3.65 16.49
CA PHE A 124 -7.19 -2.90 15.81
C PHE A 124 -8.21 -3.82 15.10
N GLN A 125 -7.78 -4.97 14.58
CA GLN A 125 -8.72 -5.96 14.04
C GLN A 125 -9.53 -6.66 15.13
N ALA A 126 -8.95 -6.90 16.30
CA ALA A 126 -9.65 -7.53 17.42
C ALA A 126 -10.71 -6.60 18.02
N GLU A 127 -10.36 -5.33 18.23
CA GLU A 127 -11.22 -4.31 18.83
C GLU A 127 -12.31 -3.80 17.86
N ASP A 128 -11.92 -3.46 16.62
CA ASP A 128 -12.81 -2.75 15.69
C ASP A 128 -13.29 -3.58 14.50
N ASN A 129 -12.77 -4.80 14.32
CA ASN A 129 -13.11 -5.66 13.19
C ASN A 129 -12.97 -4.96 11.82
N ILE A 130 -11.88 -4.20 11.65
CA ILE A 130 -11.62 -3.34 10.48
C ILE A 130 -11.81 -4.03 9.12
N LEU A 131 -11.55 -5.34 9.02
CA LEU A 131 -11.74 -6.10 7.78
C LEU A 131 -13.20 -6.08 7.28
N MET A 132 -14.17 -5.93 8.18
CA MET A 132 -15.58 -5.81 7.84
C MET A 132 -16.02 -4.37 7.58
N HIS A 133 -15.15 -3.37 7.81
CA HIS A 133 -15.50 -1.96 7.63
C HIS A 133 -15.44 -1.55 6.14
N PRO A 134 -16.53 -1.03 5.54
CA PRO A 134 -16.59 -0.75 4.10
C PRO A 134 -15.55 0.29 3.64
N PHE A 135 -15.20 1.26 4.50
CA PHE A 135 -14.17 2.24 4.15
C PHE A 135 -12.76 1.65 4.12
N HIS A 136 -12.48 0.62 4.93
CA HIS A 136 -11.23 -0.13 4.81
C HIS A 136 -11.22 -0.91 3.50
N THR A 137 -12.31 -1.59 3.14
CA THR A 137 -12.46 -2.28 1.85
C THR A 137 -12.28 -1.34 0.65
N LEU A 138 -12.87 -0.14 0.68
CA LEU A 138 -12.68 0.87 -0.37
C LEU A 138 -11.22 1.31 -0.50
N GLY A 139 -10.51 1.42 0.62
CA GLY A 139 -9.07 1.70 0.60
C GLY A 139 -8.24 0.56 0.03
N VAL A 140 -8.55 -0.68 0.40
CA VAL A 140 -7.95 -1.88 -0.18
C VAL A 140 -8.16 -1.88 -1.70
N THR A 141 -9.37 -1.58 -2.19
CA THR A 141 -9.66 -1.41 -3.62
C THR A 141 -8.88 -0.24 -4.25
N GLY A 142 -8.68 0.85 -3.52
CA GLY A 142 -7.87 1.98 -3.95
C GLY A 142 -6.40 1.61 -4.17
N VAL A 143 -5.79 0.90 -3.21
CA VAL A 143 -4.38 0.50 -3.28
C VAL A 143 -4.16 -0.60 -4.33
N PHE A 144 -4.99 -1.64 -4.35
CA PHE A 144 -4.92 -2.69 -5.37
C PHE A 144 -5.21 -2.16 -6.78
N GLY A 145 -6.21 -1.28 -6.92
CA GLY A 145 -6.49 -0.65 -8.20
C GLY A 145 -5.37 0.30 -8.63
N GLY A 146 -4.80 1.08 -7.70
CA GLY A 146 -3.67 1.97 -7.98
C GLY A 146 -2.43 1.22 -8.48
N SER A 147 -2.09 0.07 -7.87
CA SER A 147 -0.98 -0.76 -8.34
C SER A 147 -1.28 -1.41 -9.69
N LEU A 148 -2.51 -1.90 -9.91
CA LEU A 148 -2.95 -2.41 -11.20
C LEU A 148 -2.85 -1.36 -12.31
N PHE A 149 -3.36 -0.14 -12.08
CA PHE A 149 -3.32 0.93 -13.06
C PHE A 149 -1.92 1.46 -13.30
N SER A 150 -1.04 1.44 -12.29
CA SER A 150 0.38 1.76 -12.47
C SER A 150 1.06 0.79 -13.44
N VAL A 151 0.88 -0.52 -13.24
CA VAL A 151 1.44 -1.56 -14.13
C VAL A 151 0.79 -1.49 -15.51
N MET A 152 -0.53 -1.32 -15.59
CA MET A 152 -1.25 -1.15 -16.85
C MET A 152 -0.71 0.06 -17.63
N HIS A 153 -0.59 1.23 -17.00
CA HIS A 153 -0.09 2.42 -17.67
C HIS A 153 1.36 2.25 -18.13
N GLY A 154 2.23 1.76 -17.25
CA GLY A 154 3.64 1.52 -17.57
C GLY A 154 3.82 0.52 -18.72
N SER A 155 3.07 -0.58 -18.72
CA SER A 155 3.12 -1.58 -19.79
C SER A 155 2.60 -1.03 -21.12
N LEU A 156 1.49 -0.29 -21.11
CA LEU A 156 0.91 0.33 -22.30
C LEU A 156 1.83 1.37 -22.95
N VAL A 157 2.41 2.27 -22.14
CA VAL A 157 3.40 3.26 -22.63
C VAL A 157 4.63 2.54 -23.20
N THR A 158 5.20 1.58 -22.46
CA THR A 158 6.39 0.84 -22.90
C THR A 158 6.15 0.08 -24.20
N SER A 159 4.95 -0.49 -24.38
CA SER A 159 4.60 -1.26 -25.59
C SER A 159 4.42 -0.41 -26.85
N SER A 160 4.33 0.92 -26.71
CA SER A 160 4.01 1.85 -27.81
C SER A 160 5.08 2.92 -28.02
N LEU A 161 6.27 2.72 -27.45
CA LEU A 161 7.43 3.59 -27.68
C LEU A 161 7.75 3.68 -29.18
N ILE A 162 8.01 4.90 -29.63
CA ILE A 162 8.48 5.15 -31.00
C ILE A 162 9.95 4.68 -31.05
N ARG A 163 10.29 3.93 -32.10
CA ARG A 163 11.63 3.37 -32.25
C ARG A 163 12.61 4.47 -32.71
N GLU A 164 13.37 4.98 -31.75
CA GLU A 164 14.45 5.97 -31.97
C GLU A 164 15.86 5.37 -31.84
N THR A 165 15.95 4.09 -31.45
CA THR A 165 17.21 3.40 -31.19
C THR A 165 17.38 2.10 -31.99
N THR A 166 18.64 1.64 -32.05
CA THR A 166 19.07 0.33 -32.55
C THR A 166 18.89 -0.76 -31.50
N GLU A 167 19.00 -2.03 -31.91
CA GLU A 167 18.81 -3.19 -31.03
C GLU A 167 19.92 -3.37 -29.98
N ASN A 168 21.07 -2.72 -30.17
CA ASN A 168 22.26 -2.87 -29.32
C ASN A 168 22.38 -1.78 -28.25
N GLU A 169 21.41 -0.87 -28.16
CA GLU A 169 21.36 0.22 -27.18
C GLU A 169 20.03 0.23 -26.43
N SER A 170 19.98 0.91 -25.27
CA SER A 170 18.75 0.97 -24.48
C SER A 170 17.70 1.86 -25.15
N ALA A 171 16.45 1.41 -25.19
CA ALA A 171 15.33 2.23 -25.67
C ALA A 171 15.15 3.56 -24.91
N ASN A 172 15.67 3.66 -23.67
CA ASN A 172 15.62 4.89 -22.88
C ASN A 172 16.46 6.01 -23.48
N GLU A 173 17.55 5.70 -24.21
CA GLU A 173 18.39 6.69 -24.88
C GLU A 173 17.67 7.37 -26.06
N GLY A 174 16.56 6.77 -26.53
CA GLY A 174 15.68 7.37 -27.54
C GLY A 174 14.93 8.60 -27.02
N TYR A 175 14.80 8.77 -25.70
CA TYR A 175 14.15 9.94 -25.10
C TYR A 175 15.18 11.01 -24.74
N ARG A 176 14.92 12.26 -25.15
CA ARG A 176 15.72 13.41 -24.74
C ARG A 176 14.94 14.28 -23.75
N PHE A 177 15.58 14.61 -22.64
CA PHE A 177 14.97 15.44 -21.62
C PHE A 177 14.60 16.83 -22.17
N GLY A 178 13.31 17.17 -22.10
CA GLY A 178 12.77 18.44 -22.60
C GLY A 178 12.43 18.47 -24.09
N GLN A 179 12.40 17.30 -24.76
CA GLN A 179 11.87 17.21 -26.12
C GLN A 179 10.38 17.63 -26.17
N GLU A 180 9.97 18.21 -27.29
CA GLU A 180 8.58 18.67 -27.49
C GLU A 180 7.65 17.54 -27.94
N GLU A 181 8.18 16.54 -28.63
CA GLU A 181 7.42 15.43 -29.19
C GLU A 181 7.19 14.30 -28.16
N GLU A 182 6.01 13.67 -28.23
CA GLU A 182 5.66 12.54 -27.39
C GLU A 182 6.50 11.29 -27.74
N THR A 183 7.04 10.60 -26.74
CA THR A 183 7.94 9.43 -26.91
C THR A 183 7.21 8.14 -27.33
N TYR A 184 5.89 8.11 -27.28
CA TYR A 184 5.08 6.92 -27.53
C TYR A 184 3.82 7.28 -28.32
N ASN A 185 3.28 6.30 -29.05
CA ASN A 185 2.11 6.50 -29.88
C ASN A 185 0.80 6.20 -29.11
N ILE A 186 0.17 7.24 -28.58
CA ILE A 186 -1.08 7.13 -27.81
C ILE A 186 -2.24 6.52 -28.61
N VAL A 187 -2.31 6.74 -29.92
CA VAL A 187 -3.37 6.18 -30.79
C VAL A 187 -3.22 4.67 -30.89
N ALA A 188 -1.99 4.19 -31.04
CA ALA A 188 -1.69 2.76 -31.01
C ALA A 188 -2.01 2.14 -29.64
N THR A 189 -1.65 2.82 -28.55
CA THR A 189 -1.97 2.41 -27.18
C THR A 189 -3.48 2.28 -26.97
N HIS A 190 -4.24 3.31 -27.34
CA HIS A 190 -5.69 3.36 -27.19
C HIS A 190 -6.36 2.25 -28.03
N GLY A 191 -5.90 2.06 -29.27
CA GLY A 191 -6.40 1.02 -30.16
C GLY A 191 -6.14 -0.39 -29.63
N TYR A 192 -4.96 -0.64 -29.03
CA TYR A 192 -4.65 -1.91 -28.40
C TYR A 192 -5.55 -2.18 -27.19
N PHE A 193 -5.59 -1.24 -26.22
CA PHE A 193 -6.35 -1.44 -25.00
C PHE A 193 -7.87 -1.48 -25.25
N GLY A 194 -8.37 -0.67 -26.17
CA GLY A 194 -9.78 -0.67 -26.58
C GLY A 194 -10.22 -1.97 -27.24
N ARG A 195 -9.30 -2.71 -27.89
CA ARG A 195 -9.55 -4.06 -28.41
C ARG A 195 -9.40 -5.14 -27.34
N LEU A 196 -8.54 -4.92 -26.34
CA LEU A 196 -8.28 -5.89 -25.27
C LEU A 196 -9.47 -6.03 -24.32
N ILE A 197 -10.11 -4.90 -23.96
CA ILE A 197 -11.26 -4.88 -23.04
C ILE A 197 -12.53 -4.53 -23.82
N PHE A 198 -12.85 -3.24 -23.96
CA PHE A 198 -13.91 -2.71 -24.80
C PHE A 198 -13.57 -1.24 -25.12
N GLN A 199 -13.97 -0.75 -26.30
CA GLN A 199 -13.50 0.55 -26.81
C GLN A 199 -13.81 1.74 -25.88
N TYR A 200 -14.96 1.73 -25.21
CA TYR A 200 -15.37 2.79 -24.28
C TYR A 200 -14.62 2.77 -22.94
N ALA A 201 -14.02 1.62 -22.57
CA ALA A 201 -13.24 1.50 -21.33
C ALA A 201 -11.82 2.08 -21.47
N SER A 202 -11.40 2.44 -22.69
CA SER A 202 -10.07 2.97 -22.99
C SER A 202 -10.06 4.49 -22.95
N PHE A 203 -9.09 5.08 -22.27
CA PHE A 203 -8.90 6.52 -22.28
C PHE A 203 -8.37 6.98 -23.63
N ASN A 204 -9.08 7.90 -24.30
CA ASN A 204 -8.63 8.57 -25.52
C ASN A 204 -8.05 9.97 -25.26
N ASN A 205 -8.18 10.48 -24.05
CA ASN A 205 -7.65 11.76 -23.60
C ASN A 205 -6.59 11.54 -22.51
N PHE A 206 -5.33 11.87 -22.84
CA PHE A 206 -4.20 11.74 -21.93
C PHE A 206 -4.40 12.47 -20.60
N ARG A 207 -5.02 13.66 -20.63
CA ARG A 207 -5.27 14.47 -19.43
C ARG A 207 -6.27 13.79 -18.50
N SER A 208 -7.29 13.13 -19.05
CA SER A 208 -8.24 12.36 -18.25
C SER A 208 -7.60 11.12 -17.64
N LEU A 209 -6.74 10.42 -18.38
CA LEU A 209 -5.98 9.29 -17.86
C LEU A 209 -5.08 9.72 -16.69
N HIS A 210 -4.32 10.80 -16.88
CA HIS A 210 -3.38 11.31 -15.87
C HIS A 210 -4.06 12.01 -14.69
N PHE A 211 -5.35 12.36 -14.81
CA PHE A 211 -6.19 12.74 -13.68
C PHE A 211 -6.69 11.50 -12.92
N PHE A 212 -7.12 10.47 -13.64
CA PHE A 212 -7.65 9.24 -13.04
C PHE A 212 -6.58 8.46 -12.26
N LEU A 213 -5.38 8.30 -12.83
CA LEU A 213 -4.27 7.55 -12.23
C LEU A 213 -3.93 7.97 -10.79
N PRO A 214 -3.76 9.27 -10.47
CA PRO A 214 -3.60 9.70 -9.08
C PRO A 214 -4.94 9.72 -8.33
N ALA A 215 -6.06 10.10 -8.95
CA ALA A 215 -7.33 10.22 -8.21
C ALA A 215 -7.80 8.90 -7.58
N TRP A 216 -7.64 7.77 -8.27
CA TRP A 216 -8.10 6.46 -7.78
C TRP A 216 -7.49 6.04 -6.44
N PRO A 217 -6.14 5.88 -6.30
CA PRO A 217 -5.54 5.50 -5.03
C PRO A 217 -5.76 6.58 -3.95
N VAL A 218 -5.81 7.86 -4.33
CA VAL A 218 -6.02 8.98 -3.39
C VAL A 218 -7.38 8.91 -2.71
N VAL A 219 -8.44 8.71 -3.49
CA VAL A 219 -9.80 8.56 -2.93
C VAL A 219 -9.88 7.33 -2.04
N GLY A 220 -9.26 6.22 -2.42
CA GLY A 220 -9.19 5.02 -1.58
C GLY A 220 -8.51 5.27 -0.23
N ILE A 221 -7.34 5.90 -0.22
CA ILE A 221 -6.62 6.23 1.02
C ILE A 221 -7.44 7.18 1.91
N TRP A 222 -8.17 8.12 1.31
CA TRP A 222 -9.06 9.00 2.07
C TRP A 222 -10.18 8.24 2.76
N PHE A 223 -10.78 7.24 2.11
CA PHE A 223 -11.77 6.39 2.77
C PHE A 223 -11.15 5.60 3.92
N THR A 224 -9.97 4.98 3.76
CA THR A 224 -9.31 4.31 4.89
C THR A 224 -9.06 5.26 6.06
N ALA A 225 -8.56 6.46 5.80
CA ALA A 225 -8.32 7.46 6.84
C ALA A 225 -9.64 7.86 7.55
N LEU A 226 -10.72 8.04 6.80
CA LEU A 226 -12.05 8.28 7.37
C LEU A 226 -12.55 7.09 8.19
N GLY A 227 -12.31 5.85 7.75
CA GLY A 227 -12.66 4.64 8.50
C GLY A 227 -11.97 4.59 9.85
N ILE A 228 -10.65 4.83 9.88
CA ILE A 228 -9.87 4.89 11.13
C ILE A 228 -10.39 5.99 12.05
N ASN A 229 -10.71 7.17 11.50
CA ASN A 229 -11.26 8.28 12.29
C ASN A 229 -12.64 7.95 12.91
N ILE A 230 -13.45 7.13 12.25
CA ILE A 230 -14.77 6.72 12.75
C ILE A 230 -14.62 5.64 13.83
N MET A 231 -13.77 4.64 13.60
CA MET A 231 -13.48 3.58 14.57
C MET A 231 -12.78 4.12 15.82
N ALA A 232 -12.01 5.21 15.72
CA ALA A 232 -11.47 5.93 16.87
C ALA A 232 -12.54 6.35 17.91
N PHE A 233 -13.80 6.50 17.48
CA PHE A 233 -14.93 6.81 18.36
C PHE A 233 -15.87 5.61 18.55
N ASN A 234 -15.34 4.39 18.42
CA ASN A 234 -16.04 3.11 18.63
C ASN A 234 -17.29 2.91 17.73
N LEU A 235 -17.32 3.56 16.56
CA LEU A 235 -18.42 3.44 15.60
C LEU A 235 -18.15 2.28 14.62
N ASN A 236 -18.37 1.06 15.11
CA ASN A 236 -18.24 -0.15 14.31
C ASN A 236 -19.51 -0.41 13.48
N VAL A 237 -19.33 -0.69 12.18
CA VAL A 237 -20.44 -0.65 11.20
C VAL A 237 -21.14 -2.00 11.04
N PHE A 238 -20.41 -3.05 10.65
CA PHE A 238 -21.01 -4.35 10.34
C PHE A 238 -20.65 -5.39 11.39
N ASN A 239 -21.68 -5.96 12.01
CA ASN A 239 -21.57 -7.12 12.87
C ASN A 239 -22.63 -8.15 12.44
N PHE A 240 -22.16 -9.27 11.90
CA PHE A 240 -23.02 -10.35 11.40
C PHE A 240 -22.89 -11.62 12.25
N ASN A 241 -22.47 -11.49 13.50
CA ASN A 241 -22.37 -12.60 14.44
C ASN A 241 -23.74 -13.25 14.64
N GLN A 242 -23.80 -14.56 14.42
CA GLN A 242 -25.00 -15.39 14.55
C GLN A 242 -26.19 -14.89 13.72
N SER A 243 -25.91 -14.21 12.60
CA SER A 243 -26.92 -13.55 11.77
C SER A 243 -27.84 -14.51 11.01
N VAL A 244 -27.45 -15.77 10.84
CA VAL A 244 -28.23 -16.79 10.14
C VAL A 244 -28.74 -17.83 11.14
N ILE A 245 -30.06 -18.00 11.19
CA ILE A 245 -30.75 -18.97 12.04
C ILE A 245 -31.59 -19.93 11.20
N ASP A 246 -31.70 -21.18 11.62
CA ASP A 246 -32.60 -22.16 11.01
C ASP A 246 -34.04 -22.03 11.53
N SER A 247 -34.97 -22.79 10.96
CA SER A 247 -36.38 -22.79 11.37
C SER A 247 -36.62 -23.31 12.80
N GLN A 248 -35.61 -23.92 13.42
CA GLN A 248 -35.63 -24.41 14.80
C GLN A 248 -34.95 -23.42 15.78
N GLY A 249 -34.50 -22.25 15.29
CA GLY A 249 -33.82 -21.24 16.08
C GLY A 249 -32.35 -21.56 16.38
N ARG A 250 -31.74 -22.52 15.69
CA ARG A 250 -30.31 -22.85 15.83
C ARG A 250 -29.49 -21.94 14.92
N VAL A 251 -28.36 -21.47 15.45
CA VAL A 251 -27.42 -20.62 14.70
C VAL A 251 -26.70 -21.45 13.64
N ILE A 252 -26.68 -20.96 12.41
CA ILE A 252 -25.86 -21.47 11.32
C ILE A 252 -24.65 -20.55 11.17
N ASN A 253 -23.48 -21.05 11.51
CA ASN A 253 -22.23 -20.27 11.42
C ASN A 253 -21.91 -19.90 9.96
N THR A 254 -21.53 -18.64 9.78
CA THR A 254 -21.04 -18.06 8.53
C THR A 254 -19.54 -17.76 8.62
N TRP A 255 -18.95 -17.21 7.54
CA TRP A 255 -17.59 -16.68 7.59
C TRP A 255 -17.43 -15.52 8.58
N ALA A 256 -18.49 -14.73 8.83
CA ALA A 256 -18.44 -13.67 9.84
C ALA A 256 -18.23 -14.26 11.25
N ASP A 257 -18.87 -15.39 11.56
CA ASP A 257 -18.68 -16.10 12.83
C ASP A 257 -17.28 -16.70 12.96
N ILE A 258 -16.66 -17.10 11.85
CA ILE A 258 -15.26 -17.55 11.83
C ILE A 258 -14.32 -16.38 12.11
N ILE A 259 -14.55 -15.22 11.49
CA ILE A 259 -13.79 -13.98 11.74
C ILE A 259 -13.92 -13.56 13.20
N ASN A 260 -15.13 -13.59 13.75
CA ASN A 260 -15.37 -13.23 15.14
C ASN A 260 -14.62 -14.16 16.11
N ARG A 261 -14.50 -15.46 15.79
CA ARG A 261 -13.64 -16.36 16.57
C ARG A 261 -12.16 -16.02 16.46
N ALA A 262 -11.69 -15.59 15.28
CA ALA A 262 -10.31 -15.14 15.12
C ALA A 262 -10.04 -13.84 15.89
N ASN A 263 -11.04 -12.96 16.02
CA ASN A 263 -10.99 -11.76 16.85
C ASN A 263 -10.87 -12.06 18.36
N SER A 264 -10.89 -13.34 18.79
CA SER A 264 -10.51 -13.73 20.17
C SER A 264 -9.07 -13.36 20.55
N MET A 265 -8.28 -12.80 19.62
CA MET A 265 -7.07 -12.06 19.90
C MET A 265 -7.28 -10.97 20.96
N GLU A 266 -8.51 -10.43 21.08
CA GLU A 266 -8.94 -9.56 22.19
C GLU A 266 -8.61 -10.17 23.57
N VAL A 267 -8.71 -11.50 23.74
CA VAL A 267 -8.43 -12.14 25.04
C VAL A 267 -6.92 -12.23 25.35
N MET A 268 -6.06 -12.14 24.33
CA MET A 268 -4.62 -12.30 24.49
C MET A 268 -3.84 -10.99 24.44
N HIS A 269 -4.38 -9.95 23.80
CA HIS A 269 -3.75 -8.64 23.80
C HIS A 269 -3.77 -8.05 25.21
N GLU A 270 -2.74 -7.25 25.52
CA GLU A 270 -2.55 -6.62 26.82
C GLU A 270 -2.81 -7.51 28.06
N ARG A 271 -2.36 -8.77 27.99
CA ARG A 271 -2.63 -9.86 28.96
C ARG A 271 -2.55 -9.54 30.47
N ASN A 272 -1.92 -8.44 30.88
CA ASN A 272 -1.74 -8.02 32.27
C ASN A 272 -2.35 -6.64 32.57
N ALA A 273 -3.06 -6.02 31.61
CA ALA A 273 -3.60 -4.66 31.74
C ALA A 273 -5.07 -4.65 32.24
N HIS A 274 -5.87 -5.65 31.86
CA HIS A 274 -7.29 -5.69 32.19
C HIS A 274 -7.54 -6.31 33.58
N ASN A 275 -8.20 -5.54 34.45
CA ASN A 275 -8.68 -6.00 35.78
C ASN A 275 -10.20 -6.22 35.81
N PHE A 276 -10.89 -5.86 34.74
CA PHE A 276 -12.35 -5.96 34.59
C PHE A 276 -12.69 -6.77 33.32
N PRO A 277 -13.86 -7.43 33.28
CA PRO A 277 -14.22 -8.37 32.21
C PRO A 277 -14.61 -7.71 30.89
N ARG A 278 -14.72 -6.37 30.83
CA ARG A 278 -15.00 -5.61 29.62
C ARG A 278 -13.91 -4.57 29.44
N ASP A 279 -13.39 -4.50 28.24
CA ASP A 279 -12.55 -3.38 27.82
C ASP A 279 -13.46 -2.27 27.30
N LEU A 280 -13.56 -1.17 28.05
CA LEU A 280 -14.40 -0.03 27.73
C LEU A 280 -13.55 1.22 27.80
N VAL A 281 -13.11 1.68 26.64
CA VAL A 281 -12.45 2.97 26.48
C VAL A 281 -13.46 3.92 25.81
N ALA A 282 -14.16 4.67 26.65
CA ALA A 282 -15.13 5.75 26.35
C ALA A 282 -16.63 5.41 26.12
N VAL A 283 -17.43 5.97 27.05
CA VAL A 283 -18.89 6.20 27.13
C VAL A 283 -19.78 4.98 27.45
N GLU A 284 -20.30 5.00 28.68
CA GLU A 284 -21.40 4.19 29.17
C GLU A 284 -22.67 4.43 28.33
N ALA A 285 -23.15 3.39 27.64
CA ALA A 285 -24.48 3.44 27.01
C ALA A 285 -25.55 3.58 28.11
N PRO A 286 -26.54 4.48 27.97
CA PRO A 286 -27.58 4.62 28.97
C PRO A 286 -28.33 3.30 29.10
N SER A 287 -28.41 2.77 30.32
CA SER A 287 -29.21 1.60 30.64
C SER A 287 -30.69 1.94 30.42
N ILE A 288 -31.23 1.48 29.30
CA ILE A 288 -32.68 1.35 29.15
C ILE A 288 -33.10 0.08 29.87
N ASN A 289 -33.31 0.21 31.17
CA ASN A 289 -34.14 -0.71 31.93
C ASN A 289 -35.59 -0.45 31.53
N GLY A 290 -36.14 -1.32 30.69
CA GLY A 290 -37.57 -1.46 30.41
C GLY A 290 -37.98 -2.90 30.70
#